data_AF-A0A9E1E3W1-F1
#
_entry.id   AF-A0A9E1E3W1-F1
#
_cell.length_a   1.000
_cell.length_b   1.000
_cell.length_c   1.000
_cell.angle_alpha   90.00
_cell.angle_beta   90.00
_cell.angle_gamma   90.00
#
_symmetry.space_group_name_H-M   'P 1'
#
loop_
_entity.id
_entity.type
_entity.pdbx_description
1 polymer ?
#
loop_
_entity_poly.entity_id
_entity_poly.type
_entity_poly.pdbx_seq_one_letter_code
_entity_poly.pdbx_strand_id
1 'polypeptide(L)'
;MPKVTYGKDLLLEKNKKQAAHVIKYCKDKKGLSVEELGIKLGMSRSTVNQRMKDASNMTLKELCALYKLIGVEFKLPQVVIGDD
;
A
#
# COMPACT_ATOMS: atom_id res chain seq x y z
N MET A 1 -17.72 -17.14 15.73
CA MET A 1 -16.60 -17.69 14.94
C MET A 1 -15.43 -16.72 15.05
N PRO A 2 -14.28 -17.11 15.63
CA PRO A 2 -13.09 -16.26 15.56
C PRO A 2 -12.62 -16.23 14.11
N LYS A 3 -12.51 -15.04 13.51
CA LYS A 3 -11.89 -14.86 12.20
C LYS A 3 -10.41 -15.19 12.38
N VAL A 4 -9.99 -16.35 11.86
CA VAL A 4 -8.58 -16.72 11.77
C VAL A 4 -7.98 -15.83 10.70
N THR A 5 -7.49 -14.66 11.11
CA THR A 5 -6.79 -13.72 10.23
C THR A 5 -5.41 -14.30 9.98
N TYR A 6 -5.26 -15.10 8.93
CA TYR A 6 -3.97 -15.61 8.46
C TYR A 6 -2.97 -14.45 8.40
N GLY A 7 -1.72 -14.65 8.82
CA GLY A 7 -0.73 -13.58 8.99
C GLY A 7 -0.58 -12.60 7.81
N LYS A 8 -0.96 -13.04 6.58
CA LYS A 8 -1.05 -12.21 5.37
C LYS A 8 -2.07 -11.05 5.49
N ASP A 9 -3.24 -11.27 6.08
CA ASP A 9 -4.28 -10.23 6.23
C ASP A 9 -3.87 -9.16 7.24
N LEU A 10 -3.31 -9.55 8.39
CA LEU A 10 -2.84 -8.60 9.40
C LEU A 10 -1.69 -7.73 8.89
N LEU A 11 -0.78 -8.34 8.12
CA LEU A 11 0.29 -7.63 7.41
C LEU A 11 -0.27 -6.68 6.35
N LEU A 12 -1.28 -7.12 5.60
CA LEU A 12 -1.95 -6.27 4.62
C LEU A 12 -2.62 -5.07 5.29
N GLU A 13 -3.30 -5.25 6.43
CA GLU A 13 -3.90 -4.16 7.20
C GLU A 13 -2.88 -3.15 7.75
N LYS A 14 -1.75 -3.64 8.31
CA LYS A 14 -0.65 -2.76 8.74
C LYS A 14 -0.05 -1.97 7.57
N ASN A 15 0.19 -2.64 6.45
CA ASN A 15 0.71 -2.01 5.23
C ASN A 15 -0.27 -1.01 4.62
N LYS A 16 -1.57 -1.26 4.68
CA LYS A 16 -2.61 -0.33 4.22
C LYS A 16 -2.61 0.96 5.02
N LYS A 17 -2.53 0.90 6.35
CA LYS A 17 -2.41 2.11 7.18
C LYS A 17 -1.15 2.90 6.85
N GLN A 18 -0.05 2.20 6.60
CA GLN A 18 1.23 2.81 6.22
C GLN A 18 1.20 3.38 4.79
N ALA A 19 0.42 2.79 3.89
CA ALA A 19 0.33 3.22 2.50
C ALA A 19 -0.21 4.64 2.34
N ALA A 20 -1.23 5.05 3.12
CA ALA A 20 -1.72 6.42 3.10
C ALA A 20 -0.59 7.43 3.44
N HIS A 21 0.23 7.11 4.44
CA HIS A 21 1.40 7.90 4.81
C HIS A 21 2.47 7.92 3.73
N VAL A 22 2.71 6.79 3.06
CA VAL A 22 3.69 6.70 1.97
C VAL A 22 3.22 7.47 0.73
N ILE A 23 1.94 7.45 0.38
CA ILE A 23 1.38 8.27 -0.71
C ILE A 23 1.59 9.76 -0.39
N LYS A 24 1.31 10.17 0.86
CA LYS A 24 1.55 11.53 1.32
C LYS A 24 3.04 11.90 1.25
N TYR A 25 3.91 11.02 1.71
CA TYR A 25 5.36 11.20 1.59
C TYR A 25 5.82 11.38 0.13
N CYS A 26 5.33 10.55 -0.80
CA CYS A 26 5.64 10.69 -2.22
C CYS A 26 5.20 12.05 -2.77
N LYS A 27 4.03 12.55 -2.36
CA LYS A 27 3.55 13.87 -2.76
C LYS A 27 4.41 14.99 -2.17
N ASP A 28 4.58 15.02 -0.85
CA ASP A 28 5.19 16.12 -0.12
C ASP A 28 6.74 16.15 -0.23
N LYS A 29 7.40 14.99 -0.25
CA LYS A 29 8.87 14.89 -0.21
C LYS A 29 9.51 14.60 -1.57
N LYS A 30 8.84 13.87 -2.46
CA LYS A 30 9.31 13.66 -3.83
C LYS A 30 8.75 14.67 -4.83
N GLY A 31 7.87 15.58 -4.40
CA GLY A 31 7.25 16.58 -5.27
C GLY A 31 6.35 15.97 -6.34
N LEU A 32 5.87 14.73 -6.14
CA LEU A 32 5.01 14.06 -7.11
C LEU A 32 3.60 14.64 -7.05
N SER A 33 3.11 15.15 -8.18
CA SER A 33 1.72 15.55 -8.31
C SER A 33 0.78 14.34 -8.16
N VAL A 34 -0.46 14.61 -7.75
CA VAL A 34 -1.50 13.57 -7.64
C VAL A 34 -1.75 12.86 -8.99
N GLU A 35 -1.58 13.59 -10.09
CA GLU A 35 -1.68 13.05 -11.45
C GLU A 35 -0.56 12.07 -11.77
N GLU A 36 0.69 12.44 -11.49
CA GLU A 36 1.86 11.56 -11.63
C GLU A 36 1.75 10.30 -10.78
N LEU A 37 1.26 10.43 -9.54
CA LEU A 37 0.98 9.29 -8.67
C LEU A 37 -0.10 8.40 -9.27
N GLY A 38 -1.16 9.00 -9.84
CA GLY A 38 -2.20 8.25 -10.53
C GLY A 38 -1.65 7.42 -11.70
N ILE A 39 -0.84 8.03 -12.56
CA ILE A 39 -0.23 7.35 -13.71
C ILE A 39 0.68 6.20 -13.24
N LYS A 40 1.54 6.45 -12.26
CA LYS A 40 2.50 5.47 -11.75
C LYS A 40 1.85 4.32 -10.98
N LEU A 41 0.73 4.58 -10.30
CA LEU A 41 -0.02 3.58 -9.54
C LEU A 41 -1.12 2.90 -10.36
N GLY A 42 -1.40 3.40 -11.58
CA GLY A 42 -2.51 2.92 -12.41
C GLY A 42 -3.88 3.28 -11.85
N MET A 43 -4.00 4.45 -11.21
CA MET A 43 -5.20 4.93 -10.53
C MET A 43 -5.66 6.29 -11.05
N SER A 44 -6.96 6.58 -10.96
CA SER A 44 -7.49 7.93 -11.18
C SER A 44 -7.07 8.90 -10.08
N ARG A 45 -6.97 10.19 -10.39
CA ARG A 45 -6.67 11.27 -9.41
C ARG A 45 -7.60 11.23 -8.19
N SER A 46 -8.90 11.01 -8.41
CA SER A 46 -9.89 10.89 -7.34
C SER A 46 -9.57 9.70 -6.42
N THR A 47 -9.16 8.56 -6.99
CA THR A 47 -8.74 7.39 -6.24
C THR A 47 -7.51 7.68 -5.40
N VAL A 48 -6.47 8.34 -5.96
CA VAL A 48 -5.27 8.72 -5.19
C VAL A 48 -5.63 9.62 -4.00
N ASN A 49 -6.48 10.63 -4.20
CA ASN A 49 -6.94 11.51 -3.11
C ASN A 49 -7.74 10.74 -2.04
N GLN A 50 -8.55 9.76 -2.43
CA GLN A 50 -9.21 8.86 -1.48
C GLN A 50 -8.17 8.01 -0.72
N ARG A 51 -7.19 7.42 -1.41
CA ARG A 51 -6.13 6.60 -0.81
C ARG A 51 -5.24 7.35 0.17
N MET A 52 -5.06 8.65 -0.03
CA MET A 52 -4.37 9.52 0.93
C MET A 52 -5.11 9.67 2.27
N LYS A 53 -6.44 9.53 2.27
CA LYS A 53 -7.28 9.61 3.47
C LYS A 53 -7.53 8.23 4.07
N ASP A 54 -7.83 7.26 3.21
CA ASP A 54 -8.10 5.87 3.56
C ASP A 54 -7.54 4.92 2.49
N ALA A 55 -6.53 4.15 2.88
CA ALA A 55 -5.93 3.12 2.05
C ALA A 55 -6.46 1.71 2.37
N SER A 56 -7.57 1.59 3.10
CA SER A 56 -8.12 0.30 3.54
C SER A 56 -8.54 -0.59 2.36
N ASN A 57 -9.03 0.00 1.26
CA ASN A 57 -9.39 -0.77 0.06
C ASN A 57 -8.24 -0.92 -0.96
N MET A 58 -7.00 -0.59 -0.57
CA MET A 58 -5.86 -0.65 -1.49
C MET A 58 -5.45 -2.10 -1.74
N THR A 59 -5.20 -2.44 -3.00
CA THR A 59 -4.85 -3.79 -3.45
C THR A 59 -3.34 -4.04 -3.29
N LEU A 60 -2.95 -5.31 -3.29
CA LEU A 60 -1.54 -5.72 -3.25
C LEU A 60 -0.72 -5.17 -4.43
N LYS A 61 -1.31 -5.10 -5.63
CA LYS A 61 -0.64 -4.56 -6.83
C LYS A 61 -0.32 -3.07 -6.65
N GLU A 62 -1.29 -2.32 -6.15
CA GLU A 62 -1.15 -0.89 -5.87
C GLU A 62 -0.11 -0.64 -4.76
N LEU A 63 -0.11 -1.47 -3.71
CA LEU A 63 0.87 -1.37 -2.63
C LEU A 63 2.29 -1.64 -3.16
N CYS A 64 2.47 -2.72 -3.92
CA CYS A 64 3.76 -3.05 -4.52
C CYS A 64 4.26 -1.93 -5.44
N ALA A 65 3.38 -1.34 -6.27
CA ALA A 65 3.73 -0.19 -7.09
C ALA A 65 4.16 1.01 -6.25
N LEU A 66 3.42 1.33 -5.18
CA LEU A 66 3.73 2.44 -4.28
C LEU A 66 5.10 2.29 -3.60
N TYR A 67 5.41 1.11 -3.07
CA TYR A 67 6.70 0.86 -2.41
C TYR A 67 7.86 0.91 -3.41
N LYS A 68 7.67 0.42 -4.65
CA LYS A 68 8.65 0.59 -5.72
C LYS A 68 8.95 2.06 -6.01
N LEU A 69 7.97 2.96 -5.91
CA LEU A 69 8.18 4.40 -6.12
C LEU A 69 9.11 5.04 -5.08
N ILE A 70 9.16 4.50 -3.87
CA ILE A 70 10.09 4.94 -2.83
C ILE A 70 11.39 4.12 -2.80
N GLY A 71 11.61 3.24 -3.78
CA GLY A 71 12.80 2.39 -3.84
C GLY A 71 12.83 1.28 -2.79
N VAL A 72 11.67 0.97 -2.20
CA VAL A 72 11.53 -0.13 -1.25
C VAL A 72 11.00 -1.34 -2.02
N GLU A 73 11.77 -2.42 -2.03
CA GLU A 73 11.29 -3.69 -2.54
C GLU A 73 10.25 -4.24 -1.57
N PHE A 74 8.98 -4.24 -1.98
CA PHE A 74 7.90 -4.79 -1.17
C PHE A 74 8.02 -6.31 -1.16
N LYS A 75 8.86 -6.83 -0.25
CA LYS A 75 8.89 -8.24 0.08
C LYS A 75 7.70 -8.49 1.00
N LEU A 76 6.64 -9.06 0.44
CA LEU A 76 5.68 -9.77 1.28
C LEU A 76 6.51 -10.77 2.09
N PRO A 77 6.53 -10.70 3.43
CA PRO A 77 7.17 -11.75 4.20
C PRO A 77 6.49 -13.04 3.77
N GLN A 78 7.27 -13.98 3.22
CA GLN A 78 6.77 -15.32 3.02
C GLN A 78 6.39 -15.80 4.41
N VAL A 79 5.10 -15.95 4.65
CA VAL A 79 4.62 -16.58 5.88
C VAL A 79 5.12 -18.01 5.78
N VAL A 80 6.25 -18.29 6.44
CA VAL A 80 6.58 -19.64 6.85
C VAL A 80 5.48 -19.98 7.84
N ILE A 81 4.45 -20.67 7.36
CA ILE A 81 3.55 -21.39 8.25
C ILE A 81 4.47 -22.48 8.81
N GLY A 82 4.99 -22.26 10.02
CA GLY A 82 5.62 -23.31 10.79
C GLY A 82 4.53 -24.33 11.07
N ASP A 83 4.64 -25.48 10.44
CA ASP A 83 3.91 -26.70 10.79
C ASP A 83 4.56 -27.17 12.11
N ASP A 84 3.83 -27.07 13.22
CA ASP A 84 4.10 -27.82 14.46
C ASP A 84 2.86 -28.66 14.78
#